data_AF-A0A814JUE2-F1
#
_entry.id   AF-A0A814JUE2-F1
#
_cell.length_a   1.000
_cell.length_b   1.000
_cell.length_c   1.000
_cell.angle_alpha   90.00
_cell.angle_beta   90.00
_cell.angle_gamma   90.00
#
_symmetry.space_group_name_H-M   'P 1'
#
loop_
_entity.id
_entity.type
_entity.pdbx_description
1 polymer ?
#
loop_
_entity_poly.entity_id
_entity_poly.type
_entity_poly.pdbx_seq_one_letter_code
_entity_poly.pdbx_strand_id
1 'polypeptide(L)'
;MKFVILCFLWTLSITSSEQITTYARPINHIGYSVTDIDAVLDWYREVLGFTVLAAPVDIIVDNSTDMGILLSQMYPPEMKRVKMAHMTAGNGVGLELFQFIDPPTQRPNIASFEYTRAGLFHICVTDPEPENLTNLSGSLLSRSIWKSC
;
A
#
# COMPACT_ATOMS: atom_id res chain seq x y z
N MET A 1 38.23 -16.81 -45.20
CA MET A 1 38.53 -16.05 -46.43
C MET A 1 37.90 -14.67 -46.28
N LYS A 2 38.70 -13.60 -46.43
CA LYS A 2 38.39 -12.20 -46.08
C LYS A 2 37.30 -11.59 -46.99
N PHE A 3 36.50 -10.66 -46.45
CA PHE A 3 36.46 -9.26 -46.93
C PHE A 3 35.96 -8.36 -45.78
N VAL A 4 36.76 -7.37 -45.38
CA VAL A 4 36.35 -6.20 -44.59
C VAL A 4 36.88 -4.98 -45.34
N ILE A 5 35.96 -4.13 -45.77
CA ILE A 5 36.21 -2.79 -46.32
C ILE A 5 36.26 -1.84 -45.11
N LEU A 6 37.41 -1.22 -44.87
CA LEU A 6 37.52 -0.05 -44.00
C LEU A 6 36.96 1.17 -44.75
N CYS A 7 35.89 1.78 -44.24
CA CYS A 7 35.49 3.13 -44.62
C CYS A 7 34.66 3.79 -43.50
N PHE A 8 35.23 4.84 -42.90
CA PHE A 8 34.63 5.97 -42.17
C PHE A 8 33.48 5.72 -41.16
N LEU A 9 33.86 5.78 -39.88
CA LEU A 9 33.23 6.49 -38.75
C LEU A 9 31.71 6.32 -38.49
N TRP A 10 31.47 5.62 -37.38
CA TRP A 10 30.30 5.65 -36.48
C TRP A 10 28.99 5.03 -36.98
N THR A 11 28.93 3.70 -36.79
CA THR A 11 27.82 2.94 -36.18
C THR A 11 26.48 3.67 -36.11
N LEU A 12 25.60 3.34 -37.05
CA LEU A 12 24.16 3.29 -36.80
C LEU A 12 23.94 2.45 -35.55
N SER A 13 23.70 3.11 -34.41
CA SER A 13 23.05 2.47 -33.28
C SER A 13 21.65 2.12 -33.75
N ILE A 14 21.44 0.85 -34.11
CA ILE A 14 20.09 0.28 -34.10
C ILE A 14 19.73 0.24 -32.62
N THR A 15 19.19 1.34 -32.10
CA THR A 15 18.34 1.27 -30.92
C THR A 15 17.12 0.49 -31.38
N SER A 16 17.14 -0.82 -31.18
CA SER A 16 15.92 -1.59 -31.01
C SER A 16 15.17 -0.90 -29.87
N SER A 17 14.28 0.05 -30.22
CA SER A 17 13.28 0.50 -29.27
C SER A 17 12.42 -0.72 -29.03
N GLU A 18 12.67 -1.42 -27.92
CA GLU A 18 11.67 -2.35 -27.40
C GLU A 18 10.37 -1.55 -27.34
N GLN A 19 9.42 -1.92 -28.20
CA GLN A 19 8.09 -1.35 -28.20
C GLN A 19 7.47 -1.74 -26.86
N ILE A 20 7.45 -0.80 -25.91
CA ILE A 20 6.80 -1.03 -24.61
C ILE A 20 5.32 -1.25 -24.92
N THR A 21 4.88 -2.51 -24.79
CA THR A 21 3.48 -2.86 -24.99
C THR A 21 2.69 -2.40 -23.78
N THR A 22 1.70 -1.55 -24.04
CA THR A 22 0.75 -1.10 -23.02
C THR A 22 -0.35 -2.14 -22.86
N TYR A 23 -0.54 -2.63 -21.64
CA TYR A 23 -1.64 -3.52 -21.27
C TYR A 23 -2.11 -3.21 -19.84
N ALA A 24 -3.33 -3.67 -19.51
CA ALA A 24 -3.90 -3.52 -18.18
C ALA A 24 -3.15 -4.43 -17.18
N ARG A 25 -2.31 -3.83 -16.34
CA ARG A 25 -1.61 -4.53 -15.26
C ARG A 25 -2.53 -4.65 -14.04
N PRO A 26 -2.53 -5.79 -13.34
CA PRO A 26 -3.31 -5.93 -12.11
C PRO A 26 -2.75 -5.03 -11.01
N ILE A 27 -3.63 -4.60 -10.11
CA ILE A 27 -3.23 -3.96 -8.86
C ILE A 27 -2.94 -5.09 -7.87
N ASN A 28 -1.75 -5.09 -7.28
CA ASN A 28 -1.38 -6.09 -6.28
C ASN A 28 -1.80 -5.67 -4.88
N HIS A 29 -1.64 -4.39 -4.52
CA HIS A 29 -2.05 -3.88 -3.22
C HIS A 29 -2.23 -2.36 -3.21
N ILE A 30 -2.86 -1.86 -2.14
CA ILE A 30 -2.96 -0.44 -1.83
C ILE A 30 -2.31 -0.22 -0.45
N GLY A 31 -1.34 0.70 -0.38
CA GLY A 31 -0.69 1.11 0.87
C GLY A 31 -1.35 2.35 1.46
N TYR A 32 -1.64 2.33 2.77
CA TYR A 32 -2.12 3.53 3.48
C TYR A 32 -1.76 3.50 4.98
N SER A 33 -1.72 4.70 5.56
CA SER A 33 -1.37 4.86 6.98
C SER A 33 -2.60 4.74 7.89
N VAL A 34 -2.38 4.19 9.07
CA VAL A 34 -3.37 4.01 10.14
C VAL A 34 -2.77 4.45 11.47
N THR A 35 -3.60 4.81 12.45
CA THR A 35 -3.16 5.18 13.80
C THR A 35 -3.11 4.00 14.76
N ASP A 36 -3.83 2.92 14.46
CA ASP A 36 -3.85 1.67 15.24
C ASP A 36 -3.96 0.47 14.28
N ILE A 37 -2.83 -0.21 14.05
CA ILE A 37 -2.76 -1.31 13.07
C ILE A 37 -3.51 -2.55 13.55
N ASP A 38 -3.48 -2.84 14.85
CA ASP A 38 -4.09 -4.04 15.42
C ASP A 38 -5.62 -3.95 15.31
N ALA A 39 -6.18 -2.80 15.69
CA ALA A 39 -7.61 -2.53 15.56
C ALA A 39 -8.09 -2.63 14.10
N VAL A 40 -7.31 -2.11 13.15
CA VAL A 40 -7.64 -2.14 11.72
C VAL A 40 -7.61 -3.57 11.19
N LEU A 41 -6.57 -4.35 11.53
CA LEU A 41 -6.47 -5.76 11.13
C LEU A 41 -7.67 -6.57 11.61
N ASP A 42 -8.01 -6.44 12.89
CA ASP A 42 -9.11 -7.17 13.50
C ASP A 42 -10.44 -6.82 12.82
N TRP A 43 -10.68 -5.53 12.54
CA TRP A 43 -11.90 -5.11 11.87
C TRP A 43 -12.03 -5.65 10.44
N TYR A 44 -10.99 -5.54 9.62
CA TYR A 44 -11.05 -6.05 8.24
C TYR A 44 -11.23 -7.58 8.21
N ARG A 45 -10.63 -8.29 9.16
CA ARG A 45 -10.79 -9.73 9.32
C ARG A 45 -12.21 -10.10 9.75
N GLU A 46 -12.75 -9.42 10.75
CA GLU A 46 -14.02 -9.78 11.39
C GLU A 46 -15.25 -9.31 10.59
N VAL A 47 -15.15 -8.16 9.94
CA VAL A 47 -16.26 -7.53 9.22
C VAL A 47 -16.24 -7.89 7.74
N LEU A 48 -15.08 -7.81 7.09
CA LEU A 48 -14.95 -8.03 5.65
C LEU A 48 -14.34 -9.40 5.30
N GLY A 49 -13.97 -10.21 6.30
CA GLY A 49 -13.41 -11.54 6.07
C GLY A 49 -12.02 -11.52 5.43
N PHE A 50 -11.29 -10.40 5.50
CA PHE A 50 -9.96 -10.31 4.89
C PHE A 50 -8.95 -11.18 5.63
N THR A 51 -7.95 -11.68 4.91
CA THR A 51 -6.94 -12.59 5.46
C THR A 51 -5.65 -11.85 5.74
N VAL A 52 -5.14 -11.93 6.98
CA VAL A 52 -3.82 -11.41 7.34
C VAL A 52 -2.75 -12.29 6.70
N LEU A 53 -1.90 -11.69 5.86
CA LEU A 53 -0.78 -12.35 5.20
C LEU A 53 0.52 -12.19 5.99
N ALA A 54 0.74 -11.00 6.55
CA ALA A 54 1.86 -10.69 7.43
C ALA A 54 1.33 -9.94 8.65
N ALA A 55 1.54 -10.52 9.84
CA ALA A 55 1.21 -9.88 11.11
C ALA A 55 2.03 -8.59 11.31
N PRO A 56 1.59 -7.66 12.17
CA PRO A 56 2.32 -6.43 12.44
C PRO A 56 3.77 -6.69 12.84
N VAL A 57 4.70 -6.14 12.07
CA VAL A 57 6.13 -6.13 12.39
C VAL A 57 6.52 -4.72 12.79
N ASP A 58 7.14 -4.58 13.94
CA ASP A 58 7.70 -3.33 14.43
C ASP A 58 9.11 -3.14 13.87
N ILE A 59 9.32 -2.08 13.09
CA ILE A 59 10.54 -1.84 12.35
C ILE A 59 11.15 -0.52 12.81
N ILE A 60 12.42 -0.60 13.23
CA ILE A 60 13.27 0.56 13.48
C ILE A 60 14.00 0.89 12.17
N VAL A 61 13.97 2.17 11.77
CA VAL A 61 14.62 2.65 10.55
C VAL A 61 16.08 2.98 10.84
N ASP A 62 16.89 1.94 10.83
CA ASP A 62 18.33 1.97 10.97
C ASP A 62 18.99 0.83 10.17
N ASN A 63 20.30 0.63 10.37
CA ASN A 63 21.06 -0.40 9.65
C ASN A 63 21.02 -1.79 10.33
N SER A 64 20.09 -2.04 11.26
CA SER A 64 20.02 -3.30 12.02
C SER A 64 19.31 -4.42 11.26
N THR A 65 18.43 -4.10 10.31
CA THR A 65 17.65 -5.07 9.53
C THR A 65 17.58 -4.65 8.06
N ASP A 66 17.39 -5.61 7.15
CA ASP A 66 17.23 -5.33 5.71
C ASP A 66 16.04 -4.39 5.44
N MET A 67 14.95 -4.55 6.20
CA MET A 67 13.79 -3.67 6.12
C MET A 67 14.08 -2.26 6.66
N GLY A 68 14.84 -2.14 7.75
CA GLY A 68 15.28 -0.84 8.28
C GLY A 68 16.14 -0.07 7.26
N ILE A 69 17.07 -0.78 6.60
CA ILE A 69 17.92 -0.22 5.54
C ILE A 69 17.04 0.22 4.36
N LEU A 70 16.12 -0.62 3.90
CA LEU A 70 15.20 -0.29 2.81
C LEU A 70 14.40 0.98 3.11
N LEU A 71 13.78 1.05 4.30
CA LEU A 71 12.98 2.21 4.71
C LEU A 71 13.83 3.48 4.87
N SER A 72 15.09 3.35 5.29
CA SER A 72 16.03 4.49 5.39
C SER A 72 16.36 5.13 4.04
N GLN A 73 16.21 4.38 2.95
CA GLN A 73 16.41 4.85 1.59
C GLN A 73 15.13 5.44 0.97
N MET A 74 13.96 5.07 1.51
CA MET A 74 12.65 5.49 0.99
C MET A 74 12.08 6.72 1.72
N TYR A 75 12.37 6.86 3.01
CA TYR A 75 11.81 7.90 3.86
C TYR A 75 12.86 8.93 4.31
N PRO A 76 12.45 10.17 4.61
CA PRO A 76 13.33 11.17 5.21
C PRO A 76 13.96 10.67 6.52
N PRO A 77 15.14 11.18 6.92
CA PRO A 77 15.84 10.76 8.13
C PRO A 77 15.02 10.91 9.42
N GLU A 78 13.98 11.74 9.42
CA GLU A 78 13.06 11.94 10.54
C GLU A 78 12.18 10.72 10.81
N MET A 79 11.94 9.83 9.84
CA MET A 79 11.18 8.59 10.03
C MET A 79 12.05 7.55 10.75
N LYS A 80 11.71 7.24 12.00
CA LYS A 80 12.51 6.38 12.89
C LYS A 80 11.88 5.03 13.17
N ARG A 81 10.56 4.95 13.20
CA ARG A 81 9.87 3.71 13.58
C ARG A 81 8.48 3.60 12.97
N VAL A 82 8.16 2.41 12.47
CA VAL A 82 6.87 2.09 11.85
C VAL A 82 6.48 0.65 12.15
N LYS A 83 5.18 0.39 12.33
CA LYS A 83 4.62 -0.96 12.26
C LYS A 83 4.03 -1.18 10.88
N MET A 84 4.31 -2.34 10.29
CA MET A 84 3.78 -2.73 8.98
C MET A 84 3.05 -4.07 9.06
N ALA A 85 1.93 -4.19 8.34
CA ALA A 85 1.20 -5.43 8.18
C ALA A 85 0.62 -5.53 6.77
N HIS A 86 0.39 -6.77 6.32
CA HIS A 86 -0.24 -7.04 5.03
C HIS A 86 -1.45 -7.93 5.22
N MET A 87 -2.51 -7.63 4.48
CA MET A 87 -3.69 -8.49 4.34
C MET A 87 -4.13 -8.57 2.89
N THR A 88 -5.03 -9.49 2.58
CA THR A 88 -5.61 -9.64 1.25
C THR A 88 -7.13 -9.73 1.32
N ALA A 89 -7.78 -9.09 0.36
CA ALA A 89 -9.21 -9.18 0.14
C ALA A 89 -9.59 -10.47 -0.59
N GLY A 90 -10.88 -10.79 -0.67
CA GLY A 90 -11.37 -12.02 -1.32
C GLY A 90 -11.00 -12.17 -2.80
N ASN A 91 -10.63 -11.08 -3.48
CA ASN A 91 -10.15 -11.08 -4.87
C ASN A 91 -8.61 -11.13 -5.00
N GLY A 92 -7.88 -11.30 -3.90
CA GLY A 92 -6.42 -11.37 -3.89
C GLY A 92 -5.70 -10.02 -3.82
N VAL A 93 -6.41 -8.89 -3.98
CA VAL A 93 -5.79 -7.56 -3.85
C VAL A 93 -5.42 -7.30 -2.38
N GLY A 94 -4.16 -6.91 -2.16
CA GLY A 94 -3.61 -6.66 -0.84
C GLY A 94 -3.92 -5.28 -0.28
N LEU A 95 -3.94 -5.18 1.05
CA LEU A 95 -3.78 -3.92 1.76
C LEU A 95 -2.46 -3.97 2.52
N GLU A 96 -1.65 -2.93 2.35
CA GLU A 96 -0.42 -2.71 3.09
C GLU A 96 -0.65 -1.57 4.09
N LEU A 97 -0.60 -1.90 5.38
CA LEU A 97 -0.96 -1.00 6.46
C LEU A 97 0.30 -0.47 7.14
N PHE A 98 0.36 0.84 7.35
CA PHE A 98 1.47 1.51 8.01
C PHE A 98 1.01 2.28 9.25
N GLN A 99 1.50 1.90 10.43
CA GLN A 99 1.34 2.73 11.63
C GLN A 99 2.69 3.36 11.95
N PHE A 100 2.88 4.61 11.56
CA PHE A 100 4.07 5.38 11.93
C PHE A 100 4.04 5.63 13.43
N ILE A 101 5.15 5.30 14.11
CA ILE A 101 5.29 5.40 15.56
C ILE A 101 6.16 6.62 15.91
N ASP A 102 7.21 6.87 15.13
CA ASP A 102 8.11 8.00 15.31
C ASP A 102 8.55 8.57 13.95
N PRO A 103 8.01 9.74 13.52
CA PRO A 103 6.92 10.47 14.17
C PRO A 103 5.58 9.70 14.09
N PRO A 104 4.66 9.89 15.04
CA PRO A 104 3.42 9.13 15.07
C PRO A 104 2.47 9.53 13.94
N THR A 105 1.74 8.55 13.37
CA THR A 105 0.65 8.82 12.41
C THR A 105 -0.31 9.83 13.02
N GLN A 106 -0.50 10.97 12.36
CA GLN A 106 -1.44 11.98 12.79
C GLN A 106 -2.80 11.74 12.14
N ARG A 107 -3.84 11.88 12.95
CA ARG A 107 -5.20 11.81 12.45
C ARG A 107 -5.63 13.15 11.86
N PRO A 108 -6.30 13.19 10.70
CA PRO A 108 -6.99 14.38 10.24
C PRO A 108 -8.03 14.84 11.28
N ASN A 109 -8.27 16.15 11.36
CA ASN A 109 -9.29 16.67 12.26
C ASN A 109 -10.69 16.20 11.81
N ILE A 110 -11.28 15.27 12.57
CA ILE A 110 -12.54 14.56 12.28
C ILE A 110 -13.71 15.51 11.99
N ALA A 111 -13.62 16.75 12.49
CA ALA A 111 -14.65 17.77 12.30
C ALA A 111 -14.96 18.05 10.83
N SER A 112 -14.04 17.77 9.90
CA SER A 112 -14.26 17.88 8.46
C SER A 112 -13.85 16.59 7.76
N PHE A 113 -14.82 15.84 7.24
CA PHE A 113 -14.57 14.88 6.18
C PHE A 113 -14.00 15.66 4.97
N GLU A 114 -12.68 15.67 4.80
CA GLU A 114 -11.98 16.44 3.76
C GLU A 114 -11.99 15.73 2.40
N TYR A 115 -13.17 15.42 1.87
CA TYR A 115 -13.30 14.76 0.56
C TYR A 115 -12.76 15.57 -0.63
N THR A 116 -12.52 16.87 -0.41
CA THR A 116 -11.93 17.78 -1.39
C THR A 116 -10.40 17.70 -1.42
N ARG A 117 -9.76 17.03 -0.46
CA ARG A 117 -8.31 16.82 -0.45
C ARG A 117 -7.95 15.73 -1.46
N ALA A 118 -6.96 16.01 -2.31
CA ALA A 118 -6.46 15.01 -3.26
C ALA A 118 -5.82 13.82 -2.53
N GLY A 119 -6.08 12.60 -2.99
CA GLY A 119 -5.51 11.36 -2.42
C GLY A 119 -6.43 10.14 -2.60
N LEU A 120 -6.09 9.04 -1.92
CA LEU A 120 -6.97 7.88 -1.81
C LEU A 120 -8.23 8.28 -1.04
N PHE A 121 -9.37 8.29 -1.72
CA PHE A 121 -10.63 8.80 -1.17
C PHE A 121 -11.58 7.69 -0.70
N HIS A 122 -11.65 6.58 -1.44
CA HIS A 122 -12.42 5.41 -1.05
C HIS A 122 -11.82 4.13 -1.62
N ILE A 123 -12.05 3.03 -0.93
CA ILE A 123 -11.95 1.67 -1.46
C ILE A 123 -13.36 1.08 -1.51
N CYS A 124 -13.61 0.19 -2.46
CA CYS A 124 -14.92 -0.44 -2.63
C CYS A 124 -14.75 -1.96 -2.61
N VAL A 125 -15.69 -2.64 -1.96
CA VAL A 125 -15.80 -4.10 -1.94
C VAL A 125 -17.10 -4.51 -2.61
N THR A 126 -17.13 -5.71 -3.18
CA THR A 126 -18.34 -6.29 -3.75
C THR A 126 -18.81 -7.42 -2.86
N ASP A 127 -20.05 -7.30 -2.38
CA ASP A 127 -20.73 -8.32 -1.59
C ASP A 127 -21.99 -8.74 -2.35
N PRO A 128 -22.34 -10.05 -2.40
CA PRO A 128 -23.56 -10.51 -3.05
C PRO A 128 -24.85 -10.07 -2.32
N GLU A 129 -24.77 -9.75 -1.02
CA GLU A 129 -25.89 -9.32 -0.18
C GLU A 129 -25.49 -8.07 0.65
N PRO A 130 -25.27 -6.90 0.01
CA PRO A 130 -24.73 -5.71 0.67
C PRO A 130 -25.63 -5.18 1.80
N GLU A 131 -26.94 -5.43 1.75
CA GLU A 131 -27.87 -5.12 2.84
C GLU A 131 -27.53 -5.91 4.12
N ASN A 132 -27.12 -7.17 4.01
CA ASN A 132 -26.73 -7.98 5.16
C ASN A 132 -25.41 -7.47 5.77
N LEU A 133 -24.43 -7.17 4.92
CA LEU A 133 -23.14 -6.60 5.34
C LEU A 133 -23.33 -5.26 6.07
N THR A 134 -24.21 -4.41 5.54
CA THR A 134 -24.58 -3.13 6.17
C THR A 134 -25.53 -3.29 7.35
N ASN A 135 -26.11 -4.45 7.63
CA ASN A 135 -26.95 -4.70 8.81
C ASN A 135 -26.19 -5.36 9.97
N LEU A 136 -25.14 -6.13 9.70
CA LEU A 136 -24.10 -6.50 10.69
C LEU A 136 -23.51 -5.26 11.38
N SER A 137 -23.72 -4.09 10.77
CA SER A 137 -23.05 -2.83 11.03
C SER A 137 -23.56 -1.95 12.16
N GLY A 138 -24.75 -2.22 12.71
CA GLY A 138 -25.39 -1.33 13.69
C GLY A 138 -24.51 -0.98 14.89
N SER A 139 -23.53 -1.84 15.21
CA SER A 139 -22.45 -1.58 16.17
C SER A 139 -21.04 -1.53 15.54
N LEU A 140 -20.75 -2.34 14.50
CA LEU A 140 -19.39 -2.58 13.98
C LEU A 140 -18.94 -1.73 12.77
N LEU A 141 -19.85 -1.22 11.91
CA LEU A 141 -19.49 -0.17 10.93
C LEU A 141 -19.76 1.23 11.48
N SER A 142 -20.03 1.35 12.79
CA SER A 142 -20.02 2.66 13.44
C SER A 142 -18.70 3.36 13.09
N ARG A 143 -18.71 4.70 13.04
CA ARG A 143 -17.57 5.56 12.68
C ARG A 143 -16.29 5.33 13.51
N SER A 144 -16.27 4.35 14.41
CA SER A 144 -15.21 3.99 15.35
C SER A 144 -13.97 3.41 14.68
N ILE A 145 -14.05 2.54 13.66
CA ILE A 145 -12.82 2.07 12.97
C ILE A 145 -12.21 3.14 12.07
N TRP A 146 -13.04 4.00 11.46
CA TRP A 146 -12.60 5.24 10.83
C TRP A 146 -12.03 6.24 11.87
N LYS A 147 -11.99 5.86 13.16
CA LYS A 147 -11.13 6.51 14.16
C LYS A 147 -9.68 6.12 14.16
N SER A 148 -9.38 4.97 13.56
CA SER A 148 -8.05 4.42 13.44
C SER A 148 -7.44 4.64 12.06
N CYS A 149 -8.20 5.20 11.10
CA CYS A 149 -7.76 5.62 9.77
C CYS A 149 -7.66 7.14 9.66
#